data_AF-A0A1V5PN45-F1
#
_entry.id   AF-A0A1V5PN45-F1
#
_cell.length_a   1.000
_cell.length_b   1.000
_cell.length_c   1.000
_cell.angle_alpha   90.00
_cell.angle_beta   90.00
_cell.angle_gamma   90.00
#
_symmetry.space_group_name_H-M   'P 1'
#
loop_
_entity.id
_entity.type
_entity.pdbx_description
1 polymer ?
#
loop_
_entity_poly.entity_id
_entity_poly.type
_entity_poly.pdbx_seq_one_letter_code
_entity_poly.pdbx_strand_id
1 'polypeptide(L)'
;MKRLAGSRWSVIAFLLALSLACTLPLTPSPTTPSEPSMTPSATFRPVCTPPLCREDEVFYCPDECPGGCGTTCATPTPTTEPEPWEIPVLSVVFTQEGALWWAVGYNAPRPLTSGYQDSEPQISPDGRQVLFYRDVSPGPSGLERFELWVIRLEEGAVAQRLVAATDLPGVMGTTPDSPDSVLLDRLPRGIAWFADGRRAAFTTFIQGGYGLDTRLDLWVVDVETGALTRLLPDGEGGSFAFSPDGTALLVASPEAVALLDADGRNRRDLVRFPFVNTASEYAYIPQPLWAPDGSYGMVAITSPEPWDEGAFCSLWRLPRSGGAVQIGALPYACLFNTMEDRLWSPDRTWLVHVTDYGGDLLLANADGTAADVYAEGAGEFLGWSPDSRYFVFAQWDAARMMLGGPGVELAPFVDPEETGQIIALQWADATNYGFLAADETYEKTLWVGELGGELRIIAADVDGFAVHR
;
A
#
# COMPACT_ATOMS: atom_id res chain seq x y z
N MET A 1 25.00 -10.89 64.10
CA MET A 1 26.11 -11.87 64.29
C MET A 1 26.90 -11.93 62.98
N LYS A 2 28.23 -11.67 63.04
CA LYS A 2 29.32 -11.80 62.02
C LYS A 2 29.06 -11.13 60.64
N ARG A 3 29.58 -9.95 60.24
CA ARG A 3 30.94 -9.32 60.19
C ARG A 3 32.03 -10.10 59.45
N LEU A 4 32.56 -9.52 58.36
CA LEU A 4 33.98 -9.20 58.03
C LEU A 4 34.06 -8.73 56.54
N ALA A 5 34.40 -7.47 56.23
CA ALA A 5 35.75 -6.91 55.89
C ALA A 5 36.27 -7.37 54.50
N GLY A 6 36.77 -6.56 53.55
CA GLY A 6 37.36 -5.22 53.52
C GLY A 6 38.86 -5.30 53.16
N SER A 7 39.30 -4.79 51.98
CA SER A 7 40.68 -4.35 51.57
C SER A 7 40.72 -4.29 50.01
N ARG A 8 41.07 -3.24 49.23
CA ARG A 8 42.18 -2.25 49.13
C ARG A 8 43.58 -2.82 48.77
N TRP A 9 44.22 -2.14 47.80
CA TRP A 9 45.63 -2.20 47.28
C TRP A 9 45.90 -3.16 46.11
N SER A 10 46.70 -2.89 45.07
CA SER A 10 47.61 -1.78 44.72
C SER A 10 48.02 -1.82 43.24
N VAL A 11 48.49 -0.67 42.77
CA VAL A 11 49.21 -0.35 41.53
C VAL A 11 50.42 -1.28 41.26
N ILE A 12 50.60 -1.76 40.03
CA ILE A 12 51.93 -2.02 39.43
C ILE A 12 51.93 -1.54 37.98
N ALA A 13 52.76 -0.51 37.75
CA ALA A 13 53.23 -0.08 36.44
C ALA A 13 54.38 -0.99 35.98
N PHE A 14 54.44 -1.30 34.68
CA PHE A 14 55.70 -1.66 34.03
C PHE A 14 55.78 -1.00 32.66
N LEU A 15 56.74 -0.07 32.57
CA LEU A 15 57.26 0.56 31.37
C LEU A 15 58.06 -0.47 30.54
N LEU A 16 57.88 -0.45 29.23
CA LEU A 16 58.93 -0.82 28.28
C LEU A 16 58.83 0.07 27.05
N ALA A 17 59.92 0.79 26.79
CA ALA A 17 60.11 1.78 25.75
C ALA A 17 61.06 1.26 24.67
N LEU A 18 61.10 2.01 23.55
CA LEU A 18 61.94 1.93 22.33
C LEU A 18 61.39 0.98 21.24
N SER A 19 61.27 1.38 19.96
CA SER A 19 62.11 2.30 19.19
C SER A 19 61.41 2.85 17.92
N LEU A 20 62.01 3.92 17.38
CA LEU A 20 61.71 4.72 16.19
C LEU A 20 61.47 3.93 14.89
N ALA A 21 60.53 4.43 14.07
CA ALA A 21 60.78 4.74 12.67
C ALA A 21 59.74 5.74 12.14
N CYS A 22 60.21 6.93 11.75
CA CYS A 22 59.47 7.90 10.94
C CYS A 22 59.27 7.34 9.52
N THR A 23 58.05 7.36 9.01
CA THR A 23 57.77 7.33 7.56
C THR A 23 56.81 8.46 7.22
N LEU A 24 57.35 9.48 6.57
CA LEU A 24 56.61 10.58 5.96
C LEU A 24 55.84 10.06 4.72
N PRO A 25 54.61 10.53 4.45
CA PRO A 25 53.95 10.27 3.19
C PRO A 25 54.56 11.11 2.07
N LEU A 26 54.98 10.45 0.99
CA LEU A 26 55.40 11.06 -0.27
C LEU A 26 54.19 11.76 -0.92
N THR A 27 54.30 13.07 -1.12
CA THR A 27 53.39 13.86 -1.97
C THR A 27 53.58 13.46 -3.44
N PRO A 28 52.52 13.10 -4.18
CA PRO A 28 52.61 12.94 -5.63
C PRO A 28 52.79 14.29 -6.31
N SER A 29 53.67 14.32 -7.32
CA SER A 29 53.93 15.49 -8.18
C SER A 29 52.66 15.92 -8.94
N PRO A 30 52.51 17.22 -9.25
CA PRO A 30 51.37 17.71 -10.03
C PRO A 30 51.53 17.29 -11.50
N THR A 31 50.60 16.47 -11.99
CA THR A 31 50.46 16.17 -13.41
C THR A 31 49.84 17.38 -14.09
N THR A 32 50.59 18.01 -15.00
CA THR A 32 50.09 19.03 -15.94
C THR A 32 48.89 18.50 -16.74
N PRO A 33 47.76 19.22 -16.84
CA PRO A 33 46.69 18.85 -17.74
C PRO A 33 47.15 19.03 -19.19
N SER A 34 47.11 17.96 -19.98
CA SER A 34 47.24 18.06 -21.44
C SER A 34 45.99 18.74 -22.00
N GLU A 35 46.20 19.88 -22.64
CA GLU A 35 45.21 20.67 -23.38
C GLU A 35 44.58 19.83 -24.52
N PRO A 36 43.24 19.77 -24.65
CA PRO A 36 42.63 19.06 -25.75
C PRO A 36 42.86 19.83 -27.06
N SER A 37 43.65 19.24 -27.96
CA SER A 37 43.83 19.71 -29.33
C SER A 37 42.51 19.57 -30.12
N MET A 38 41.71 20.63 -30.16
CA MET A 38 40.57 20.71 -31.08
C MET A 38 41.05 20.98 -32.50
N THR A 39 41.19 19.91 -33.27
CA THR A 39 41.27 19.98 -34.73
C THR A 39 39.83 19.91 -35.26
N PRO A 40 39.31 20.91 -36.00
CA PRO A 40 38.01 20.78 -36.63
C PRO A 40 38.13 19.82 -37.82
N SER A 41 37.84 18.54 -37.60
CA SER A 41 37.64 17.58 -38.69
C SER A 41 36.21 17.76 -39.20
N ALA A 42 36.04 18.56 -40.25
CA ALA A 42 34.79 18.62 -40.99
C ALA A 42 34.65 17.33 -41.81
N THR A 43 34.24 16.23 -41.17
CA THR A 43 33.81 15.01 -41.86
C THR A 43 32.50 15.31 -42.56
N PHE A 44 32.55 15.51 -43.87
CA PHE A 44 31.38 15.67 -44.73
C PHE A 44 30.52 14.40 -44.63
N ARG A 45 29.44 14.42 -43.86
CA ARG A 45 28.47 13.31 -43.83
C ARG A 45 27.48 13.54 -44.97
N PRO A 46 27.40 12.64 -45.98
CA PRO A 46 26.37 12.76 -47.01
C PRO A 46 24.99 12.67 -46.34
N VAL A 47 24.13 13.65 -46.63
CA VAL A 47 22.73 13.64 -46.21
C VAL A 47 21.92 13.16 -47.40
N CYS A 48 21.31 11.99 -47.29
CA CYS A 48 20.43 11.45 -48.32
C CYS A 48 19.00 11.95 -48.09
N THR A 49 18.27 12.20 -49.17
CA THR A 49 16.84 12.48 -49.09
C THR A 49 16.10 11.18 -48.73
N PRO A 50 15.30 11.16 -47.66
CA PRO A 50 14.55 9.97 -47.29
C PRO A 50 13.50 9.61 -48.36
N PRO A 51 13.13 8.32 -48.50
CA PRO A 51 12.07 7.90 -49.42
C PRO A 51 10.69 8.44 -48.99
N LEU A 52 9.75 8.51 -49.93
CA LEU A 52 8.35 8.82 -49.63
C LEU A 52 7.63 7.55 -49.18
N CYS A 53 7.46 7.38 -47.86
CA CYS A 53 6.70 6.27 -47.29
C CYS A 53 5.20 6.54 -47.33
N ARG A 54 4.40 5.46 -47.38
CA ARG A 54 2.94 5.53 -47.28
C ARG A 54 2.52 5.91 -45.85
N GLU A 55 1.26 6.30 -45.66
CA GLU A 55 0.73 6.72 -44.35
C GLU A 55 0.86 5.64 -43.25
N ASP A 56 0.95 4.36 -43.65
CA ASP A 56 1.08 3.18 -42.79
C ASP A 56 2.51 2.60 -42.72
N GLU A 57 3.50 3.27 -43.31
CA GLU A 57 4.89 2.81 -43.36
C GLU A 57 5.82 3.73 -42.56
N VAL A 58 6.83 3.14 -41.93
CA VAL A 58 7.87 3.86 -41.17
C VAL A 58 9.24 3.70 -41.81
N PHE A 59 10.15 4.64 -41.54
CA PHE A 59 11.54 4.52 -41.97
C PHE A 59 12.23 3.38 -41.22
N TYR A 60 12.80 2.45 -41.97
CA TYR A 60 13.57 1.33 -41.48
C TYR A 60 14.96 1.36 -42.11
N CYS A 61 15.98 1.11 -41.31
CA CYS A 61 17.34 0.92 -41.80
C CYS A 61 17.75 -0.52 -41.49
N PRO A 62 18.11 -1.33 -42.50
CA PRO A 62 18.53 -2.71 -42.26
C PRO A 62 19.89 -2.81 -41.54
N ASP A 63 20.75 -1.78 -41.64
CA ASP A 63 22.11 -1.74 -41.06
C ASP A 63 22.39 -0.36 -40.40
N GLU A 64 23.61 0.18 -40.51
CA GLU A 64 23.92 1.57 -40.17
C GLU A 64 23.67 2.49 -41.37
N CYS A 65 22.72 3.43 -41.27
CA CYS A 65 22.40 4.43 -42.30
C CYS A 65 22.90 5.83 -41.91
N PRO A 66 24.21 6.14 -42.01
CA PRO A 66 24.73 7.46 -41.67
C PRO A 66 24.12 8.52 -42.60
N GLY A 67 23.52 9.56 -42.02
CA GLY A 67 22.89 10.65 -42.77
C GLY A 67 21.63 10.23 -43.57
N GLY A 68 21.00 9.11 -43.20
CA GLY A 68 19.78 8.61 -43.85
C GLY A 68 20.04 7.85 -45.16
N CYS A 69 21.30 7.63 -45.53
CA CYS A 69 21.63 6.87 -46.74
C CYS A 69 21.40 5.37 -46.49
N GLY A 70 20.40 4.79 -47.16
CA GLY A 70 20.02 3.38 -47.03
C GLY A 70 18.70 3.11 -46.30
N THR A 71 18.02 4.16 -45.81
CA THR A 71 16.69 4.00 -45.19
C THR A 71 15.65 3.59 -46.23
N THR A 72 14.86 2.58 -45.92
CA THR A 72 13.72 2.09 -46.70
C THR A 72 12.41 2.30 -45.94
N CYS A 73 11.28 2.18 -46.61
CA CYS A 73 9.98 2.14 -45.96
C CYS A 73 9.67 0.69 -45.55
N ALA A 74 9.21 0.50 -44.33
CA ALA A 74 8.75 -0.79 -43.85
C ALA A 74 7.40 -0.62 -43.16
N THR A 75 6.48 -1.54 -43.42
CA THR A 75 5.25 -1.68 -42.64
C THR A 75 5.66 -2.25 -41.27
N PRO A 76 5.36 -1.58 -40.14
CA PRO A 76 5.59 -2.15 -38.83
C PRO A 76 4.79 -3.45 -38.75
N THR A 77 5.49 -4.57 -38.55
CA THR A 77 4.80 -5.81 -38.16
C THR A 77 4.21 -5.55 -36.78
N PRO A 78 2.90 -5.77 -36.55
CA PRO A 78 2.36 -5.69 -35.21
C PRO A 78 3.20 -6.61 -34.34
N THR A 79 3.96 -6.01 -33.42
CA THR A 79 4.61 -6.77 -32.37
C THR A 79 3.44 -7.41 -31.63
N THR A 80 3.35 -8.75 -31.68
CA THR A 80 2.53 -9.47 -30.70
C THR A 80 3.05 -9.03 -29.35
N GLU A 81 2.33 -8.10 -28.75
CA GLU A 81 2.39 -7.83 -27.33
C GLU A 81 2.41 -9.19 -26.64
N PRO A 82 3.41 -9.50 -25.80
CA PRO A 82 3.35 -10.73 -25.03
C PRO A 82 2.00 -10.71 -24.31
N GLU A 83 1.20 -11.76 -24.47
CA GLU A 83 -0.04 -11.90 -23.71
C GLU A 83 0.27 -11.55 -22.25
N PRO A 84 -0.52 -10.68 -21.60
CA PRO A 84 -0.39 -10.49 -20.17
C PRO A 84 -0.51 -11.88 -19.54
N TRP A 85 0.54 -12.32 -18.86
CA TRP A 85 0.53 -13.58 -18.13
C TRP A 85 -0.44 -13.42 -16.98
N GLU A 86 -1.72 -13.70 -17.21
CA GLU A 86 -2.67 -13.97 -16.13
C GLU A 86 -2.05 -15.06 -15.26
N ILE A 87 -2.19 -14.97 -13.94
CA ILE A 87 -1.98 -16.11 -13.07
C ILE A 87 -3.36 -16.77 -12.98
N PRO A 88 -3.77 -17.65 -13.92
CA PRO A 88 -5.18 -18.04 -14.05
C PRO A 88 -5.68 -18.85 -12.85
N VAL A 89 -4.79 -19.13 -11.89
CA VAL A 89 -4.99 -19.94 -10.72
C VAL A 89 -4.90 -19.05 -9.48
N LEU A 90 -5.97 -19.04 -8.68
CA LEU A 90 -6.04 -18.35 -7.39
C LEU A 90 -4.76 -18.54 -6.57
N SER A 91 -4.05 -17.47 -6.27
CA SER A 91 -2.88 -17.49 -5.39
C SER A 91 -3.26 -16.98 -4.02
N VAL A 92 -2.92 -17.74 -2.99
CA VAL A 92 -3.23 -17.42 -1.59
C VAL A 92 -1.93 -17.42 -0.81
N VAL A 93 -1.63 -16.28 -0.19
CA VAL A 93 -0.47 -16.13 0.69
C VAL A 93 -0.99 -15.86 2.09
N PHE A 94 -0.48 -16.58 3.08
CA PHE A 94 -0.97 -16.45 4.44
C PHE A 94 0.13 -16.65 5.46
N THR A 95 -0.11 -16.15 6.67
CA THR A 95 0.80 -16.26 7.80
C THR A 95 0.31 -17.30 8.78
N GLN A 96 1.15 -18.28 9.06
CA GLN A 96 0.89 -19.39 9.97
C GLN A 96 2.19 -19.75 10.69
N GLU A 97 2.12 -19.90 12.02
CA GLU A 97 3.28 -20.19 12.88
C GLU A 97 4.43 -19.18 12.70
N GLY A 98 4.09 -17.91 12.43
CA GLY A 98 5.07 -16.85 12.19
C GLY A 98 5.89 -17.02 10.91
N ALA A 99 5.39 -17.74 9.90
CA ALA A 99 6.00 -17.81 8.58
C ALA A 99 4.97 -17.54 7.48
N LEU A 100 5.44 -17.11 6.31
CA LEU A 100 4.62 -17.03 5.12
C LEU A 100 4.51 -18.38 4.44
N TRP A 101 3.29 -18.71 4.04
CA TRP A 101 2.92 -19.88 3.25
C TRP A 101 2.22 -19.45 1.98
N TRP A 102 2.35 -20.25 0.93
CA TRP A 102 1.75 -20.01 -0.36
C TRP A 102 1.01 -21.25 -0.85
N ALA A 103 -0.26 -21.08 -1.17
CA ALA A 103 -1.09 -22.04 -1.88
C ALA A 103 -1.42 -21.50 -3.28
N VAL A 104 -1.34 -22.40 -4.27
CA VAL A 104 -1.76 -22.11 -5.65
C VAL A 104 -2.95 -22.99 -5.97
N GLY A 105 -4.09 -22.35 -6.22
CA GLY A 105 -5.39 -22.97 -6.39
C GLY A 105 -5.78 -23.73 -5.13
N TYR A 106 -5.91 -25.04 -5.28
CA TYR A 106 -6.26 -25.95 -4.19
C TYR A 106 -5.15 -26.95 -3.87
N ASN A 107 -3.91 -26.63 -4.27
CA ASN A 107 -2.76 -27.45 -3.92
C ASN A 107 -2.38 -27.24 -2.45
N ALA A 108 -1.70 -28.23 -1.88
CA ALA A 108 -1.18 -28.13 -0.52
C ALA A 108 -0.27 -26.88 -0.37
N PRO A 109 -0.44 -26.09 0.71
CA PRO A 109 0.41 -24.94 0.97
C PRO A 109 1.89 -25.34 1.08
N ARG A 110 2.76 -24.46 0.61
CA ARG A 110 4.21 -24.58 0.78
C ARG A 110 4.78 -23.37 1.53
N PRO A 111 5.84 -23.55 2.33
CA PRO A 111 6.46 -22.43 3.02
C PRO A 111 7.18 -21.52 2.00
N LEU A 112 7.01 -20.21 2.15
CA LEU A 112 7.76 -19.16 1.45
C LEU A 112 8.91 -18.64 2.30
N THR A 113 8.69 -18.51 3.61
CA THR A 113 9.71 -18.09 4.57
C THR A 113 9.88 -19.16 5.65
N SER A 114 10.95 -19.03 6.43
CA SER A 114 11.35 -20.05 7.41
C SER A 114 11.23 -19.58 8.87
N GLY A 115 10.34 -18.63 9.19
CA GLY A 115 9.93 -18.35 10.57
C GLY A 115 10.64 -17.19 11.29
N TYR A 116 10.55 -15.99 10.74
CA TYR A 116 10.60 -14.77 11.55
C TYR A 116 9.16 -14.32 11.65
N GLN A 117 8.65 -13.89 12.80
CA GLN A 117 7.25 -13.43 12.98
C GLN A 117 6.84 -12.49 11.82
N ASP A 118 6.38 -13.12 10.74
CA ASP A 118 6.16 -12.51 9.44
C ASP A 118 4.65 -12.30 9.39
N SER A 119 4.22 -11.09 9.05
CA SER A 119 2.83 -10.66 9.19
C SER A 119 2.38 -9.79 8.02
N GLU A 120 1.05 -9.66 7.88
CA GLU A 120 0.37 -8.78 6.92
C GLU A 120 0.88 -8.89 5.47
N PRO A 121 0.79 -10.09 4.84
CA PRO A 121 1.18 -10.23 3.45
C PRO A 121 0.30 -9.38 2.53
N GLN A 122 0.91 -8.73 1.54
CA GLN A 122 0.24 -8.04 0.44
C GLN A 122 0.83 -8.49 -0.89
N ILE A 123 0.02 -9.12 -1.73
CA ILE A 123 0.43 -9.55 -3.08
C ILE A 123 0.50 -8.33 -4.00
N SER A 124 1.55 -8.24 -4.83
CA SER A 124 1.71 -7.19 -5.83
C SER A 124 0.60 -7.22 -6.88
N PRO A 125 0.28 -6.11 -7.56
CA PRO A 125 -0.80 -6.07 -8.55
C PRO A 125 -0.65 -7.08 -9.70
N ASP A 126 0.59 -7.44 -10.05
CA ASP A 126 0.92 -8.46 -11.06
C ASP A 126 0.92 -9.90 -10.50
N GLY A 127 0.68 -10.07 -9.19
CA GLY A 127 0.64 -11.36 -8.52
C GLY A 127 1.98 -12.07 -8.36
N ARG A 128 3.11 -11.38 -8.58
CA ARG A 128 4.44 -12.02 -8.63
C ARG A 128 5.26 -11.90 -7.36
N GLN A 129 4.90 -10.98 -6.48
CA GLN A 129 5.67 -10.62 -5.30
C GLN A 129 4.76 -10.40 -4.09
N VAL A 130 5.32 -10.55 -2.90
CA VAL A 130 4.62 -10.32 -1.63
C VAL A 130 5.43 -9.33 -0.81
N LEU A 131 4.81 -8.21 -0.44
CA LEU A 131 5.29 -7.37 0.65
C LEU A 131 4.76 -7.92 1.97
N PHE A 132 5.57 -7.85 3.02
CA PHE A 132 5.19 -8.29 4.35
C PHE A 132 6.04 -7.61 5.42
N TYR A 133 5.54 -7.62 6.65
CA TYR A 133 6.31 -7.21 7.81
C TYR A 133 7.06 -8.39 8.40
N ARG A 134 8.25 -8.11 8.91
CA ARG A 134 9.05 -9.05 9.69
C ARG A 134 9.41 -8.42 11.01
N ASP A 135 8.95 -9.00 12.11
CA ASP A 135 9.36 -8.51 13.43
C ASP A 135 10.85 -8.73 13.63
N VAL A 136 11.48 -7.76 14.30
CA VAL A 136 12.87 -7.82 14.69
C VAL A 136 13.00 -7.50 16.17
N SER A 137 14.20 -7.70 16.73
CA SER A 137 14.44 -7.43 18.16
C SER A 137 13.99 -6.00 18.52
N PRO A 138 13.38 -5.81 19.71
CA PRO A 138 12.91 -4.50 20.17
C PRO A 138 13.96 -3.39 20.02
N GLY A 139 13.48 -2.19 19.75
CA GLY A 139 14.32 -1.01 19.58
C GLY A 139 14.97 -0.54 20.89
N PRO A 140 15.75 0.56 20.86
CA PRO A 140 16.34 1.14 22.06
C PRO A 140 15.32 1.49 23.14
N SER A 141 14.09 1.83 22.74
CA SER A 141 12.95 2.09 23.63
C SER A 141 12.40 0.85 24.33
N GLY A 142 12.81 -0.35 23.91
CA GLY A 142 12.22 -1.62 24.37
C GLY A 142 10.87 -1.96 23.73
N LEU A 143 10.36 -1.10 22.84
CA LEU A 143 9.15 -1.35 22.08
C LEU A 143 9.44 -2.31 20.91
N GLU A 144 8.44 -3.13 20.58
CA GLU A 144 8.46 -3.99 19.40
C GLU A 144 8.63 -3.16 18.13
N ARG A 145 9.24 -3.76 17.11
CA ARG A 145 9.44 -3.12 15.82
C ARG A 145 9.56 -4.18 14.74
N PHE A 146 9.26 -3.77 13.52
CA PHE A 146 9.31 -4.61 12.34
C PHE A 146 10.06 -3.90 11.20
N GLU A 147 10.43 -4.69 10.21
CA GLU A 147 11.03 -4.25 8.97
C GLU A 147 10.10 -4.57 7.80
N LEU A 148 10.21 -3.83 6.69
CA LEU A 148 9.48 -4.12 5.46
C LEU A 148 10.32 -5.01 4.55
N TRP A 149 9.75 -6.12 4.11
CA TRP A 149 10.40 -7.11 3.27
C TRP A 149 9.56 -7.42 2.04
N VAL A 150 10.23 -7.96 1.01
CA VAL A 150 9.59 -8.48 -0.20
C VAL A 150 10.12 -9.88 -0.51
N ILE A 151 9.26 -10.76 -1.02
CA ILE A 151 9.65 -12.07 -1.54
C ILE A 151 8.93 -12.34 -2.86
N ARG A 152 9.60 -13.02 -3.80
CA ARG A 152 8.98 -13.46 -5.06
C ARG A 152 8.15 -14.71 -4.84
N LEU A 153 7.03 -14.81 -5.56
CA LEU A 153 6.19 -16.00 -5.61
C LEU A 153 6.79 -17.01 -6.61
N GLU A 154 7.91 -17.61 -6.21
CA GLU A 154 8.59 -18.66 -6.97
C GLU A 154 9.30 -19.64 -6.03
N GLU A 155 9.61 -20.84 -6.53
CA GLU A 155 10.27 -21.86 -5.71
C GLU A 155 11.72 -21.47 -5.41
N GLY A 156 12.11 -21.55 -4.14
CA GLY A 156 13.46 -21.20 -3.69
C GLY A 156 13.74 -19.70 -3.65
N ALA A 157 12.70 -18.85 -3.74
CA ALA A 157 12.83 -17.42 -3.56
C ALA A 157 13.44 -17.08 -2.19
N VAL A 158 14.25 -16.01 -2.16
CA VAL A 158 14.83 -15.48 -0.94
C VAL A 158 14.20 -14.13 -0.67
N ALA A 159 13.72 -13.93 0.56
CA ALA A 159 13.19 -12.64 0.97
C ALA A 159 14.29 -11.58 0.99
N GLN A 160 13.97 -10.41 0.46
CA GLN A 160 14.82 -9.22 0.44
C GLN A 160 14.25 -8.19 1.42
N ARG A 161 15.12 -7.61 2.24
CA ARG A 161 14.76 -6.48 3.10
C ARG A 161 14.68 -5.21 2.25
N LEU A 162 13.58 -4.48 2.36
CA LEU A 162 13.37 -3.20 1.67
C LEU A 162 13.62 -2.02 2.60
N VAL A 163 13.08 -2.06 3.82
CA VAL A 163 13.19 -0.97 4.79
C VAL A 163 13.53 -1.56 6.14
N ALA A 164 14.74 -1.31 6.63
CA ALA A 164 15.12 -1.61 8.00
C ALA A 164 14.52 -0.58 8.97
N ALA A 165 14.29 -0.98 10.22
CA ALA A 165 13.81 -0.06 11.26
C ALA A 165 14.75 1.14 11.49
N THR A 166 16.03 0.99 11.15
CA THR A 166 17.05 2.05 11.25
C THR A 166 17.17 2.96 10.02
N ASP A 167 16.52 2.61 8.91
CA ASP A 167 16.59 3.41 7.68
C ASP A 167 15.70 4.66 7.77
N LEU A 168 14.70 4.64 8.65
CA LEU A 168 13.79 5.75 8.89
C LEU A 168 14.29 6.61 10.06
N PRO A 169 14.18 7.95 9.98
CA PRO A 169 14.66 8.84 11.01
C PRO A 169 13.72 8.82 12.24
N GLY A 170 14.10 8.04 13.25
CA GLY A 170 13.46 8.04 14.57
C GLY A 170 13.63 9.38 15.31
N VAL A 171 13.00 9.48 16.49
CA VAL A 171 13.07 10.70 17.33
C VAL A 171 13.44 10.37 18.76
N MET A 172 14.10 11.30 19.44
CA MET A 172 14.30 11.19 20.88
C MET A 172 12.98 11.50 21.60
N GLY A 173 12.54 10.59 22.47
CA GLY A 173 11.31 10.73 23.24
C GLY A 173 11.37 9.91 24.53
N THR A 174 10.25 9.74 25.22
CA THR A 174 10.15 8.93 26.46
C THR A 174 9.17 7.80 26.26
N THR A 175 9.32 6.73 27.05
CA THR A 175 8.36 5.61 27.10
C THR A 175 7.44 5.77 28.32
N PRO A 176 6.37 4.95 28.48
CA PRO A 176 5.49 5.01 29.64
C PRO A 176 6.22 4.71 30.93
N ASP A 177 7.14 3.76 30.84
CA ASP A 177 7.79 3.13 31.98
C ASP A 177 9.08 3.84 32.38
N SER A 178 9.56 4.80 31.58
CA SER A 178 10.78 5.55 31.86
C SER A 178 10.71 7.01 31.42
N PRO A 179 11.07 7.97 32.30
CA PRO A 179 11.21 9.36 31.93
C PRO A 179 12.52 9.65 31.16
N ASP A 180 13.41 8.66 31.01
CA ASP A 180 14.67 8.85 30.30
C ASP A 180 14.43 8.97 28.80
N SER A 181 15.09 9.95 28.19
CA SER A 181 14.98 10.14 26.75
C SER A 181 15.71 9.02 26.01
N VAL A 182 14.99 8.33 25.13
CA VAL A 182 15.45 7.21 24.32
C VAL A 182 15.04 7.40 22.86
N LEU A 183 15.75 6.75 21.94
CA LEU A 183 15.35 6.73 20.54
C LEU A 183 14.07 5.92 20.39
N LEU A 184 13.02 6.58 19.90
CA LEU A 184 11.78 5.95 19.43
C LEU A 184 11.91 5.70 17.93
N ASP A 185 11.81 4.43 17.54
CA ASP A 185 11.90 4.02 16.14
C ASP A 185 10.67 4.51 15.35
N ARG A 186 10.91 4.81 14.08
CA ARG A 186 9.91 5.24 13.12
C ARG A 186 9.62 4.07 12.19
N LEU A 187 8.35 3.70 12.05
CA LEU A 187 7.94 2.47 11.37
C LEU A 187 6.98 2.76 10.21
N PRO A 188 7.02 1.96 9.12
CA PRO A 188 6.05 2.04 8.03
C PRO A 188 4.61 1.79 8.48
N ARG A 189 3.64 2.42 7.81
CA ARG A 189 2.20 2.22 7.98
C ARG A 189 1.45 2.63 6.71
N GLY A 190 0.28 2.02 6.47
CA GLY A 190 -0.57 2.39 5.33
C GLY A 190 0.15 2.13 4.01
N ILE A 191 0.69 0.93 3.85
CA ILE A 191 1.46 0.54 2.68
C ILE A 191 0.51 0.32 1.50
N ALA A 192 0.89 0.83 0.34
CA ALA A 192 0.20 0.57 -0.91
C ALA A 192 1.20 0.32 -2.04
N TRP A 193 0.92 -0.69 -2.86
CA TRP A 193 1.62 -0.93 -4.11
C TRP A 193 1.31 0.16 -5.13
N PHE A 194 2.31 0.51 -5.95
CA PHE A 194 2.04 1.16 -7.23
C PHE A 194 1.49 0.12 -8.21
N ALA A 195 0.64 0.57 -9.14
CA ALA A 195 0.08 -0.28 -10.19
C ALA A 195 1.14 -1.01 -11.05
N ASP A 196 2.37 -0.46 -11.10
CA ASP A 196 3.50 -1.07 -11.81
C ASP A 196 4.11 -2.30 -11.10
N GLY A 197 3.76 -2.57 -9.84
CA GLY A 197 4.33 -3.68 -9.05
C GLY A 197 5.83 -3.54 -8.73
N ARG A 198 6.46 -2.41 -9.07
CA ARG A 198 7.89 -2.15 -8.88
C ARG A 198 8.17 -1.21 -7.71
N ARG A 199 7.16 -0.50 -7.24
CA ARG A 199 7.28 0.46 -6.14
C ARG A 199 6.18 0.23 -5.12
N ALA A 200 6.48 0.58 -3.89
CA ALA A 200 5.49 0.70 -2.81
C ALA A 200 5.64 2.05 -2.13
N ALA A 201 4.50 2.63 -1.73
CA ALA A 201 4.45 3.84 -0.94
C ALA A 201 3.93 3.52 0.47
N PHE A 202 4.37 4.30 1.45
CA PHE A 202 3.90 4.16 2.82
C PHE A 202 4.03 5.48 3.58
N THR A 203 3.14 5.67 4.55
CA THR A 203 3.29 6.69 5.59
C THR A 203 4.08 6.10 6.75
N THR A 204 4.48 6.93 7.71
CA THR A 204 5.13 6.42 8.92
C THR A 204 4.46 6.91 10.20
N PHE A 205 4.70 6.15 11.26
CA PHE A 205 4.35 6.54 12.61
C PHE A 205 5.54 6.33 13.54
N ILE A 206 5.49 6.97 14.70
CA ILE A 206 6.40 6.69 15.80
C ILE A 206 5.59 6.07 16.92
N GLN A 207 6.03 4.90 17.35
CA GLN A 207 5.44 4.22 18.49
C GLN A 207 5.96 4.90 19.76
N GLY A 208 5.12 5.78 20.32
CA GLY A 208 5.35 6.39 21.61
C GLY A 208 4.80 5.52 22.73
N GLY A 209 5.06 5.91 23.97
CA GLY A 209 4.53 5.20 25.12
C GLY A 209 3.00 5.23 25.26
N TYR A 210 2.39 6.35 24.88
CA TYR A 210 0.94 6.52 24.91
C TYR A 210 0.50 7.03 23.54
N GLY A 211 -0.09 6.15 22.74
CA GLY A 211 -0.66 6.48 21.44
C GLY A 211 0.29 6.35 20.24
N LEU A 212 -0.31 6.52 19.06
CA LEU A 212 0.35 6.47 17.76
C LEU A 212 0.60 7.90 17.26
N ASP A 213 1.86 8.26 17.08
CA ASP A 213 2.24 9.55 16.51
C ASP A 213 2.43 9.41 15.00
N THR A 214 1.34 9.56 14.25
CA THR A 214 1.37 9.53 12.79
C THR A 214 2.09 10.75 12.26
N ARG A 215 3.11 10.54 11.44
CA ARG A 215 3.96 11.63 10.95
C ARG A 215 3.40 12.35 9.74
N LEU A 216 2.35 11.80 9.13
CA LEU A 216 1.68 12.33 7.95
C LEU A 216 2.71 12.71 6.89
N ASP A 217 3.65 11.81 6.62
CA ASP A 217 4.65 11.91 5.58
C ASP A 217 4.35 10.88 4.50
N LEU A 218 5.18 10.83 3.45
CA LEU A 218 5.05 9.80 2.43
C LEU A 218 6.44 9.37 1.95
N TRP A 219 6.69 8.08 2.00
CA TRP A 219 7.90 7.45 1.48
C TRP A 219 7.55 6.55 0.31
N VAL A 220 8.51 6.38 -0.60
CA VAL A 220 8.44 5.44 -1.71
C VAL A 220 9.70 4.59 -1.68
N VAL A 221 9.52 3.28 -1.81
CA VAL A 221 10.60 2.31 -1.96
C VAL A 221 10.48 1.60 -3.30
N ASP A 222 11.59 1.52 -4.03
CA ASP A 222 11.72 0.64 -5.19
C ASP A 222 12.02 -0.78 -4.73
N VAL A 223 11.18 -1.74 -5.12
CA VAL A 223 11.22 -3.10 -4.55
C VAL A 223 12.36 -3.95 -5.12
N GLU A 224 12.91 -3.56 -6.28
CA GLU A 224 14.03 -4.27 -6.91
C GLU A 224 15.36 -3.80 -6.32
N THR A 225 15.53 -2.48 -6.24
CA THR A 225 16.80 -1.84 -5.84
C THR A 225 16.89 -1.53 -4.35
N GLY A 226 15.76 -1.50 -3.63
CA GLY A 226 15.69 -1.01 -2.25
C GLY A 226 15.87 0.50 -2.13
N ALA A 227 15.81 1.26 -3.24
CA ALA A 227 15.99 2.70 -3.21
C ALA A 227 14.82 3.36 -2.46
N LEU A 228 15.11 3.90 -1.28
CA LEU A 228 14.16 4.55 -0.40
C LEU A 228 14.21 6.07 -0.56
N THR A 229 13.07 6.68 -0.87
CA THR A 229 12.92 8.12 -1.06
C THR A 229 11.81 8.66 -0.17
N ARG A 230 12.08 9.73 0.58
CA ARG A 230 11.04 10.51 1.25
C ARG A 230 10.40 11.44 0.23
N LEU A 231 9.21 11.08 -0.23
CA LEU A 231 8.46 11.80 -1.26
C LEU A 231 7.85 13.09 -0.71
N LEU A 232 7.23 13.01 0.47
CA LEU A 232 6.66 14.16 1.18
C LEU A 232 7.20 14.25 2.61
N PRO A 233 7.51 15.46 3.11
CA PRO A 233 7.98 15.66 4.48
C PRO A 233 6.86 15.45 5.51
N ASP A 234 7.22 15.51 6.80
CA ASP A 234 6.28 15.38 7.93
C ASP A 234 5.17 16.43 7.83
N GLY A 235 3.92 16.01 8.02
CA GLY A 235 2.75 16.86 7.93
C GLY A 235 2.26 17.15 6.51
N GLU A 236 2.98 16.75 5.45
CA GLU A 236 2.58 17.00 4.06
C GLU A 236 1.97 15.79 3.33
N GLY A 237 2.11 14.59 3.88
CA GLY A 237 1.42 13.36 3.49
C GLY A 237 0.07 13.18 4.20
N GLY A 238 -0.25 11.93 4.55
CA GLY A 238 -1.54 11.52 5.12
C GLY A 238 -2.14 10.34 4.35
N SER A 239 -3.46 10.17 4.33
CA SER A 239 -4.10 9.16 3.48
C SER A 239 -3.87 9.54 2.02
N PHE A 240 -3.45 8.58 1.19
CA PHE A 240 -2.97 8.89 -0.15
C PHE A 240 -3.53 7.93 -1.21
N ALA A 241 -3.54 8.38 -2.46
CA ALA A 241 -3.86 7.56 -3.63
C ALA A 241 -3.14 8.05 -4.88
N PHE A 242 -2.34 7.19 -5.50
CA PHE A 242 -1.76 7.45 -6.83
C PHE A 242 -2.81 7.21 -7.92
N SER A 243 -2.77 8.02 -8.98
CA SER A 243 -3.59 7.76 -10.15
C SER A 243 -3.18 6.43 -10.81
N PRO A 244 -4.10 5.72 -11.50
CA PRO A 244 -3.80 4.47 -12.19
C PRO A 244 -2.63 4.58 -13.18
N ASP A 245 -2.49 5.73 -13.83
CA ASP A 245 -1.38 6.04 -14.76
C ASP A 245 -0.05 6.39 -14.05
N GLY A 246 -0.04 6.47 -12.71
CA GLY A 246 1.13 6.77 -11.89
C GLY A 246 1.66 8.19 -12.02
N THR A 247 0.89 9.14 -12.57
CA THR A 247 1.35 10.51 -12.85
C THR A 247 0.84 11.57 -11.88
N ALA A 248 -0.19 11.27 -11.09
CA ALA A 248 -0.77 12.16 -10.10
C ALA A 248 -0.93 11.48 -8.74
N LEU A 249 -1.01 12.29 -7.69
CA LEU A 249 -1.13 11.86 -6.30
C LEU A 249 -2.20 12.70 -5.61
N LEU A 250 -3.16 12.03 -4.97
CA LEU A 250 -4.06 12.64 -4.01
C LEU A 250 -3.53 12.40 -2.61
N VAL A 251 -3.58 13.44 -1.77
CA VAL A 251 -3.24 13.35 -0.35
C VAL A 251 -4.34 14.03 0.45
N ALA A 252 -4.85 13.34 1.45
CA ALA A 252 -5.75 13.87 2.45
C ALA A 252 -5.03 14.02 3.78
N SER A 253 -5.37 15.10 4.48
CA SER A 253 -4.91 15.48 5.81
C SER A 253 -6.14 15.83 6.66
N PRO A 254 -6.00 16.09 7.98
CA PRO A 254 -7.14 16.33 8.84
C PRO A 254 -8.09 17.49 8.46
N GLU A 255 -7.65 18.41 7.61
CA GLU A 255 -8.43 19.60 7.22
C GLU A 255 -8.39 19.92 5.72
N ALA A 256 -7.71 19.09 4.91
CA ALA A 256 -7.56 19.35 3.48
C ALA A 256 -7.33 18.09 2.65
N VAL A 257 -7.80 18.14 1.40
CA VAL A 257 -7.46 17.19 0.34
C VAL A 257 -6.75 17.95 -0.78
N ALA A 258 -5.58 17.47 -1.17
CA ALA A 258 -4.71 18.09 -2.17
C ALA A 258 -4.40 17.13 -3.32
N LEU A 259 -4.15 17.71 -4.49
CA LEU A 259 -3.62 17.05 -5.67
C LEU A 259 -2.17 17.48 -5.90
N LEU A 260 -1.30 16.53 -6.21
CA LEU A 260 0.11 16.71 -6.50
C LEU A 260 0.46 15.95 -7.80
N ASP A 261 1.60 16.30 -8.40
CA ASP A 261 2.30 15.40 -9.31
C ASP A 261 2.69 14.13 -8.51
N ALA A 262 2.80 12.97 -9.18
CA ALA A 262 3.22 11.73 -8.52
C ALA A 262 4.63 11.78 -7.89
N ASP A 263 5.45 12.76 -8.25
CA ASP A 263 6.75 13.02 -7.61
C ASP A 263 6.68 13.99 -6.42
N GLY A 264 5.47 14.33 -5.96
CA GLY A 264 5.22 15.17 -4.79
C GLY A 264 5.29 16.68 -5.06
N ARG A 265 5.50 17.11 -6.31
CA ARG A 265 5.52 18.54 -6.67
C ARG A 265 4.12 19.08 -7.01
N ASN A 266 4.05 20.38 -7.28
CA ASN A 266 2.85 21.07 -7.77
C ASN A 266 1.59 20.89 -6.92
N ARG A 267 1.76 20.87 -5.59
CA ARG A 267 0.64 20.75 -4.64
C ARG A 267 -0.43 21.81 -4.88
N ARG A 268 -1.67 21.35 -5.02
CA ARG A 268 -2.89 22.17 -5.10
C ARG A 268 -3.92 21.63 -4.13
N ASP A 269 -4.22 22.40 -3.08
CA ASP A 269 -5.36 22.11 -2.21
C ASP A 269 -6.65 22.20 -3.02
N LEU A 270 -7.43 21.11 -3.03
CA LEU A 270 -8.67 20.99 -3.79
C LEU A 270 -9.89 21.23 -2.90
N VAL A 271 -9.87 20.69 -1.69
CA VAL A 271 -10.95 20.81 -0.70
C VAL A 271 -10.32 21.18 0.64
N ARG A 272 -10.94 22.13 1.35
CA ARG A 272 -10.64 22.43 2.75
C ARG A 272 -11.90 22.24 3.57
N PHE A 273 -11.77 21.62 4.73
CA PHE A 273 -12.87 21.31 5.63
C PHE A 273 -12.42 21.52 7.07
N PRO A 274 -13.35 21.84 8.01
CA PRO A 274 -13.00 21.96 9.42
C PRO A 274 -12.52 20.63 9.99
N PHE A 275 -11.71 20.68 11.04
CA PHE A 275 -11.39 19.50 11.84
C PHE A 275 -12.66 18.73 12.23
N VAL A 276 -12.63 17.41 12.07
CA VAL A 276 -13.71 16.50 12.44
C VAL A 276 -13.41 15.91 13.80
N ASN A 277 -14.33 16.09 14.73
CA ASN A 277 -14.29 15.47 16.05
C ASN A 277 -14.48 13.95 15.90
N THR A 278 -13.51 13.16 16.35
CA THR A 278 -13.56 11.69 16.34
C THR A 278 -13.91 11.11 17.71
N ALA A 279 -14.15 11.96 18.72
CA ALA A 279 -14.26 11.57 20.13
C ALA A 279 -13.09 10.69 20.61
N SER A 280 -11.94 10.79 19.94
CA SER A 280 -10.73 10.02 20.22
C SER A 280 -9.49 10.89 19.96
N GLU A 281 -8.32 10.37 20.33
CA GLU A 281 -7.02 11.00 20.15
C GLU A 281 -6.51 10.98 18.70
N TYR A 282 -7.06 10.11 17.84
CA TYR A 282 -6.69 10.07 16.42
C TYR A 282 -7.43 11.16 15.62
N ALA A 283 -6.73 11.71 14.63
CA ALA A 283 -7.32 12.66 13.69
C ALA A 283 -8.10 11.91 12.60
N TYR A 284 -9.27 12.44 12.24
CA TYR A 284 -9.98 12.03 11.03
C TYR A 284 -9.16 12.40 9.79
N ILE A 285 -8.96 11.45 8.88
CA ILE A 285 -8.35 11.70 7.57
C ILE A 285 -9.13 10.87 6.54
N PRO A 286 -9.85 11.50 5.59
CA PRO A 286 -10.61 10.75 4.60
C PRO A 286 -9.68 10.05 3.60
N GLN A 287 -10.09 8.90 3.08
CA GLN A 287 -9.37 8.18 2.03
C GLN A 287 -9.75 8.76 0.66
N PRO A 288 -8.84 9.45 -0.05
CA PRO A 288 -9.08 9.82 -1.44
C PRO A 288 -8.91 8.59 -2.34
N LEU A 289 -9.58 8.60 -3.48
CA LEU A 289 -9.51 7.52 -4.47
C LEU A 289 -9.57 8.09 -5.89
N TRP A 290 -9.20 7.29 -6.88
CA TRP A 290 -9.28 7.66 -8.29
C TRP A 290 -10.41 6.95 -9.01
N ALA A 291 -10.94 7.62 -10.04
CA ALA A 291 -11.69 6.94 -11.08
C ALA A 291 -10.79 5.88 -11.77
N PRO A 292 -11.34 4.74 -12.23
CA PRO A 292 -10.56 3.68 -12.87
C PRO A 292 -9.73 4.14 -14.07
N ASP A 293 -10.24 5.13 -14.80
CA ASP A 293 -9.56 5.75 -15.96
C ASP A 293 -8.55 6.84 -15.57
N GLY A 294 -8.40 7.14 -14.28
CA GLY A 294 -7.52 8.18 -13.75
C GLY A 294 -7.93 9.61 -14.11
N SER A 295 -9.13 9.84 -14.66
CA SER A 295 -9.55 11.15 -15.16
C SER A 295 -9.89 12.15 -14.05
N TYR A 296 -10.25 11.67 -12.86
CA TYR A 296 -10.51 12.48 -11.66
C TYR A 296 -10.35 11.65 -10.38
N GLY A 297 -10.14 12.34 -9.27
CA GLY A 297 -10.24 11.76 -7.94
C GLY A 297 -11.63 11.91 -7.34
N MET A 298 -11.90 11.19 -6.26
CA MET A 298 -13.07 11.35 -5.42
C MET A 298 -12.68 11.33 -3.95
N VAL A 299 -13.50 11.94 -3.11
CA VAL A 299 -13.38 11.87 -1.65
C VAL A 299 -14.74 12.13 -1.01
N ALA A 300 -15.03 11.45 0.09
CA ALA A 300 -16.18 11.71 0.93
C ALA A 300 -15.69 12.29 2.26
N ILE A 301 -16.36 13.33 2.75
CA ILE A 301 -15.93 14.08 3.93
C ILE A 301 -17.12 14.21 4.87
N THR A 302 -17.01 13.63 6.06
CA THR A 302 -18.05 13.71 7.10
C THR A 302 -18.10 15.11 7.72
N SER A 303 -19.24 15.47 8.31
CA SER A 303 -19.43 16.72 9.02
C SER A 303 -18.52 16.86 10.25
N PRO A 304 -18.17 18.08 10.69
CA PRO A 304 -17.26 18.32 11.81
C PRO A 304 -17.68 17.68 13.14
N GLU A 305 -19.00 17.59 13.37
CA GLU A 305 -19.59 16.90 14.53
C GLU A 305 -20.42 15.71 14.01
N PRO A 306 -19.83 14.50 13.88
CA PRO A 306 -20.51 13.33 13.29
C PRO A 306 -21.66 12.76 14.12
N TRP A 307 -21.78 13.13 15.40
CA TRP A 307 -22.83 12.64 16.30
C TRP A 307 -23.95 13.64 16.57
N ASP A 308 -23.87 14.84 15.99
CA ASP A 308 -24.91 15.85 16.13
C ASP A 308 -26.13 15.51 15.25
N GLU A 309 -27.31 15.96 15.69
CA GLU A 309 -28.51 15.91 14.86
C GLU A 309 -28.28 16.72 13.56
N GLY A 310 -28.51 16.09 12.41
CA GLY A 310 -28.23 16.69 11.11
C GLY A 310 -26.77 16.58 10.64
N ALA A 311 -25.98 15.69 11.25
CA ALA A 311 -24.70 15.27 10.68
C ALA A 311 -24.86 14.82 9.22
N PHE A 312 -23.83 15.04 8.41
CA PHE A 312 -23.90 14.82 6.98
C PHE A 312 -22.55 14.33 6.42
N CYS A 313 -22.58 13.84 5.19
CA CYS A 313 -21.41 13.43 4.44
C CYS A 313 -21.38 14.15 3.10
N SER A 314 -20.35 14.92 2.80
CA SER A 314 -20.21 15.60 1.51
C SER A 314 -19.41 14.75 0.53
N LEU A 315 -19.89 14.62 -0.71
CA LEU A 315 -19.27 13.81 -1.75
C LEU A 315 -18.64 14.72 -2.79
N TRP A 316 -17.36 14.53 -3.07
CA TRP A 316 -16.58 15.42 -3.92
C TRP A 316 -15.95 14.68 -5.10
N ARG A 317 -16.01 15.32 -6.26
CA ARG A 317 -15.17 15.01 -7.42
C ARG A 317 -13.99 15.97 -7.44
N LEU A 318 -12.81 15.44 -7.75
CA LEU A 318 -11.51 16.10 -7.70
C LEU A 318 -10.89 16.11 -9.11
N PRO A 319 -11.22 17.08 -9.97
CA PRO A 319 -10.67 17.15 -11.32
C PRO A 319 -9.15 17.36 -11.32
N ARG A 320 -8.46 16.77 -12.31
CA ARG A 320 -7.01 17.00 -12.52
C ARG A 320 -6.70 18.48 -12.79
N SER A 321 -7.61 19.19 -13.46
CA SER A 321 -7.52 20.64 -13.68
C SER A 321 -8.79 21.35 -13.24
N GLY A 322 -8.65 22.55 -12.67
CA GLY A 322 -9.77 23.30 -12.07
C GLY A 322 -9.97 23.00 -10.58
N GLY A 323 -11.11 23.45 -10.06
CA GLY A 323 -11.48 23.26 -8.65
C GLY A 323 -12.26 21.97 -8.41
N ALA A 324 -12.29 21.51 -7.16
CA ALA A 324 -13.15 20.42 -6.75
C ALA A 324 -14.63 20.79 -6.91
N VAL A 325 -15.45 19.77 -7.15
CA VAL A 325 -16.91 19.92 -7.32
C VAL A 325 -17.58 18.99 -6.33
N GLN A 326 -18.40 19.55 -5.44
CA GLN A 326 -19.29 18.73 -4.62
C GLN A 326 -20.39 18.16 -5.53
N ILE A 327 -20.43 16.84 -5.64
CA ILE A 327 -21.38 16.12 -6.51
C ILE A 327 -22.64 15.71 -5.77
N GLY A 328 -22.58 15.64 -4.44
CA GLY A 328 -23.74 15.31 -3.62
C GLY A 328 -23.46 15.42 -2.12
N ALA A 329 -24.45 15.02 -1.35
CA ALA A 329 -24.32 14.88 0.10
C ALA A 329 -25.28 13.80 0.60
N LEU A 330 -24.83 13.04 1.60
CA LEU A 330 -25.65 12.10 2.34
C LEU A 330 -26.16 12.78 3.62
N PRO A 331 -27.44 12.62 4.00
CA PRO A 331 -28.06 13.29 5.14
C PRO A 331 -27.72 12.62 6.49
N TYR A 332 -26.51 12.06 6.62
CA TYR A 332 -26.01 11.34 7.78
C TYR A 332 -24.48 11.35 7.80
N ALA A 333 -23.89 11.08 8.96
CA ALA A 333 -22.43 10.97 9.11
C ALA A 333 -21.87 9.73 8.39
N CYS A 334 -20.60 9.81 8.00
CA CYS A 334 -19.90 8.73 7.29
C CYS A 334 -18.48 8.52 7.84
N LEU A 335 -18.28 8.84 9.13
CA LEU A 335 -16.96 8.97 9.75
C LEU A 335 -16.05 7.77 9.46
N PHE A 336 -16.47 6.56 9.81
CA PHE A 336 -15.62 5.36 9.69
C PHE A 336 -15.49 4.88 8.24
N ASN A 337 -16.58 4.89 7.47
CA ASN A 337 -16.59 4.39 6.10
C ASN A 337 -15.76 5.27 5.13
N THR A 338 -15.51 6.54 5.48
CA THR A 338 -14.74 7.46 4.64
C THR A 338 -13.24 7.45 4.91
N MET A 339 -12.78 6.75 5.94
CA MET A 339 -11.35 6.58 6.21
C MET A 339 -10.75 5.39 5.42
N GLU A 340 -11.56 4.65 4.66
CA GLU A 340 -11.17 3.47 3.87
C GLU A 340 -11.80 3.52 2.44
N ASP A 341 -11.24 2.78 1.48
CA ASP A 341 -11.81 2.63 0.11
C ASP A 341 -12.93 1.58 0.09
N ARG A 342 -14.03 1.87 0.81
CA ARG A 342 -15.19 0.96 0.91
C ARG A 342 -16.51 1.58 0.46
N LEU A 343 -16.58 2.90 0.40
CA LEU A 343 -17.85 3.60 0.16
C LEU A 343 -18.38 3.39 -1.27
N TRP A 344 -17.52 3.49 -2.28
CA TRP A 344 -17.90 3.39 -3.69
C TRP A 344 -17.53 2.04 -4.30
N SER A 345 -18.34 1.59 -5.25
CA SER A 345 -17.97 0.46 -6.11
C SER A 345 -16.67 0.76 -6.88
N PRO A 346 -15.86 -0.24 -7.26
CA PRO A 346 -14.62 -0.04 -8.00
C PRO A 346 -14.76 0.81 -9.27
N ASP A 347 -15.86 0.64 -10.01
CA ASP A 347 -16.17 1.39 -11.22
C ASP A 347 -16.72 2.81 -10.96
N ARG A 348 -16.93 3.16 -9.68
CA ARG A 348 -17.46 4.44 -9.18
C ARG A 348 -18.85 4.77 -9.69
N THR A 349 -19.67 3.76 -9.97
CA THR A 349 -21.08 3.93 -10.37
C THR A 349 -22.04 3.87 -9.19
N TRP A 350 -21.71 3.10 -8.16
CA TRP A 350 -22.54 2.88 -6.98
C TRP A 350 -21.84 3.33 -5.70
N LEU A 351 -22.66 3.61 -4.69
CA LEU A 351 -22.27 3.88 -3.32
C LEU A 351 -23.10 2.99 -2.39
N VAL A 352 -22.45 2.39 -1.38
CA VAL A 352 -23.12 1.68 -0.29
C VAL A 352 -22.80 2.34 1.04
N HIS A 353 -23.82 2.54 1.87
CA HIS A 353 -23.67 3.09 3.21
C HIS A 353 -24.52 2.31 4.22
N VAL A 354 -24.04 2.22 5.46
CA VAL A 354 -24.79 1.63 6.59
C VAL A 354 -25.09 2.76 7.57
N THR A 355 -26.37 3.06 7.82
CA THR A 355 -26.81 4.28 8.53
C THR A 355 -26.32 4.35 9.97
N ASP A 356 -26.48 3.25 10.69
CA ASP A 356 -26.07 3.05 12.08
C ASP A 356 -25.75 1.57 12.26
N TYR A 357 -25.05 1.20 13.33
CA TYR A 357 -24.76 -0.20 13.61
C TYR A 357 -26.05 -0.98 13.92
N GLY A 358 -26.40 -1.97 13.09
CA GLY A 358 -27.69 -2.65 13.13
C GLY A 358 -28.83 -1.88 12.43
N GLY A 359 -28.50 -0.83 11.68
CA GLY A 359 -29.43 -0.01 10.90
C GLY A 359 -29.64 -0.52 9.48
N ASP A 360 -29.90 0.39 8.53
CA ASP A 360 -30.20 0.03 7.15
C ASP A 360 -28.95 0.09 6.27
N LEU A 361 -28.81 -0.86 5.35
CA LEU A 361 -27.89 -0.76 4.22
C LEU A 361 -28.57 -0.04 3.06
N LEU A 362 -28.02 1.10 2.71
CA LEU A 362 -28.47 1.94 1.61
C LEU A 362 -27.60 1.67 0.38
N LEU A 363 -28.24 1.54 -0.78
CA LEU A 363 -27.59 1.54 -2.09
C LEU A 363 -28.01 2.81 -2.84
N ALA A 364 -27.04 3.53 -3.39
CA ALA A 364 -27.27 4.78 -4.10
C ALA A 364 -26.37 4.89 -5.34
N ASN A 365 -26.68 5.83 -6.22
CA ASN A 365 -25.73 6.28 -7.23
C ASN A 365 -24.47 6.84 -6.55
N ALA A 366 -23.36 6.90 -7.28
CA ALA A 366 -22.09 7.40 -6.74
C ALA A 366 -22.12 8.87 -6.23
N ASP A 367 -23.10 9.66 -6.62
CA ASP A 367 -23.35 11.02 -6.10
C ASP A 367 -24.31 11.06 -4.90
N GLY A 368 -24.73 9.89 -4.40
CA GLY A 368 -25.67 9.75 -3.28
C GLY A 368 -27.14 9.92 -3.67
N THR A 369 -27.45 10.17 -4.94
CA THR A 369 -28.84 10.23 -5.42
C THR A 369 -29.45 8.85 -5.58
N ALA A 370 -30.79 8.79 -5.66
CA ALA A 370 -31.54 7.54 -5.76
C ALA A 370 -31.15 6.52 -4.68
N ALA A 371 -30.92 7.01 -3.45
CA ALA A 371 -30.63 6.17 -2.31
C ALA A 371 -31.89 5.41 -1.90
N ASP A 372 -31.81 4.10 -1.90
CA ASP A 372 -32.87 3.20 -1.47
C ASP A 372 -32.34 2.25 -0.38
N VAL A 373 -33.23 1.87 0.55
CA VAL A 373 -32.95 0.80 1.51
C VAL A 373 -32.83 -0.51 0.75
N TYR A 374 -31.61 -1.04 0.67
CA TYR A 374 -31.31 -2.31 0.02
C TYR A 374 -31.55 -3.49 0.96
N ALA A 375 -31.16 -3.34 2.23
CA ALA A 375 -31.42 -4.33 3.28
C ALA A 375 -31.59 -3.67 4.64
N GLU A 376 -32.48 -4.21 5.47
CA GLU A 376 -32.67 -3.81 6.87
C GLU A 376 -31.76 -4.65 7.80
N GLY A 377 -31.40 -4.08 8.95
CA GLY A 377 -30.64 -4.79 9.99
C GLY A 377 -29.18 -5.09 9.59
N ALA A 378 -28.58 -4.25 8.76
CA ALA A 378 -27.18 -4.37 8.38
C ALA A 378 -26.25 -3.97 9.54
N GLY A 379 -25.20 -4.77 9.75
CA GLY A 379 -24.16 -4.54 10.74
C GLY A 379 -22.94 -3.86 10.13
N GLU A 380 -22.20 -4.59 9.30
CA GLU A 380 -20.91 -4.16 8.75
C GLU A 380 -20.84 -4.38 7.24
N PHE A 381 -20.29 -3.42 6.49
CA PHE A 381 -20.02 -3.58 5.07
C PHE A 381 -18.59 -4.09 4.85
N LEU A 382 -18.42 -5.25 4.20
CA LEU A 382 -17.11 -5.87 4.04
C LEU A 382 -16.39 -5.43 2.77
N GLY A 383 -17.12 -5.18 1.68
CA GLY A 383 -16.54 -4.66 0.45
C GLY A 383 -17.26 -5.08 -0.83
N TRP A 384 -16.90 -4.40 -1.90
CA TRP A 384 -17.34 -4.69 -3.27
C TRP A 384 -16.45 -5.75 -3.93
N SER A 385 -17.03 -6.54 -4.83
CA SER A 385 -16.25 -7.30 -5.80
C SER A 385 -15.55 -6.35 -6.78
N PRO A 386 -14.36 -6.71 -7.30
CA PRO A 386 -13.57 -5.86 -8.20
C PRO A 386 -14.30 -5.40 -9.47
N ASP A 387 -15.28 -6.17 -9.93
CA ASP A 387 -16.09 -5.88 -11.12
C ASP A 387 -17.35 -5.04 -10.82
N SER A 388 -17.52 -4.57 -9.57
CA SER A 388 -18.64 -3.74 -9.11
C SER A 388 -20.03 -4.40 -9.19
N ARG A 389 -20.10 -5.72 -9.42
CA ARG A 389 -21.39 -6.43 -9.53
C ARG A 389 -21.92 -6.91 -8.20
N TYR A 390 -21.03 -7.25 -7.27
CA TYR A 390 -21.38 -7.85 -5.99
C TYR A 390 -20.79 -7.05 -4.83
N PHE A 391 -21.36 -7.23 -3.65
CA PHE A 391 -20.76 -6.82 -2.38
C PHE A 391 -21.18 -7.77 -1.27
N VAL A 392 -20.39 -7.79 -0.20
CA VAL A 392 -20.68 -8.58 1.01
C VAL A 392 -20.86 -7.66 2.20
N PHE A 393 -21.85 -7.96 3.04
CA PHE A 393 -22.09 -7.27 4.31
C PHE A 393 -22.59 -8.25 5.37
N ALA A 394 -22.33 -7.94 6.64
CA ALA A 394 -22.85 -8.66 7.79
C ALA A 394 -24.26 -8.16 8.14
N GLN A 395 -25.18 -9.08 8.40
CA GLN A 395 -26.51 -8.78 8.93
C GLN A 395 -26.57 -9.05 10.43
N TRP A 396 -26.99 -8.05 11.20
CA TRP A 396 -26.87 -8.00 12.67
C TRP A 396 -27.79 -8.99 13.39
N ASP A 397 -29.02 -9.15 12.91
CA ASP A 397 -30.03 -10.02 13.52
C ASP A 397 -29.75 -11.52 13.35
N ALA A 398 -28.98 -11.88 12.32
CA ALA A 398 -28.71 -13.26 11.95
C ALA A 398 -27.24 -13.69 12.15
N ALA A 399 -26.32 -12.76 12.44
CA ALA A 399 -24.87 -12.99 12.41
C ALA A 399 -24.41 -13.67 11.10
N ARG A 400 -25.13 -13.38 10.00
CA ARG A 400 -24.90 -13.97 8.67
C ARG A 400 -24.21 -12.97 7.78
N MET A 401 -23.33 -13.47 6.93
CA MET A 401 -22.81 -12.70 5.81
C MET A 401 -23.76 -12.85 4.63
N MET A 402 -24.09 -11.72 4.01
CA MET A 402 -25.02 -11.62 2.90
C MET A 402 -24.29 -11.14 1.65
N LEU A 403 -24.62 -11.74 0.51
CA LEU A 403 -24.20 -11.33 -0.82
C LEU A 403 -25.31 -10.49 -1.44
N GLY A 404 -24.95 -9.28 -1.87
CA GLY A 404 -25.84 -8.36 -2.58
C GLY A 404 -25.16 -7.76 -3.80
N GLY A 405 -25.88 -6.87 -4.48
CA GLY A 405 -25.41 -6.17 -5.66
C GLY A 405 -26.53 -5.38 -6.34
N PRO A 406 -26.20 -4.37 -7.17
CA PRO A 406 -27.19 -3.65 -7.96
C PRO A 406 -27.97 -4.59 -8.88
N GLY A 407 -29.28 -4.73 -8.63
CA GLY A 407 -30.13 -5.67 -9.38
C GLY A 407 -29.89 -7.15 -9.07
N VAL A 408 -29.09 -7.46 -8.05
CA VAL A 408 -28.87 -8.82 -7.54
C VAL A 408 -29.83 -9.06 -6.37
N GLU A 409 -30.48 -10.22 -6.36
CA GLU A 409 -31.33 -10.64 -5.23
C GLU A 409 -30.45 -11.02 -4.03
N LEU A 410 -30.85 -10.57 -2.85
CA LEU A 410 -30.12 -10.81 -1.61
C LEU A 410 -30.08 -12.32 -1.29
N ALA A 411 -28.88 -12.85 -1.03
CA ALA A 411 -28.68 -14.25 -0.67
C ALA A 411 -27.63 -14.40 0.45
N PRO A 412 -27.67 -15.48 1.25
CA PRO A 412 -26.57 -15.82 2.14
C PRO A 412 -25.26 -15.98 1.35
N PHE A 413 -24.17 -15.38 1.83
CA PHE A 413 -22.85 -15.49 1.19
C PHE A 413 -22.21 -16.85 1.46
N VAL A 414 -22.24 -17.30 2.71
CA VAL A 414 -21.79 -18.61 3.17
C VAL A 414 -22.71 -19.12 4.29
N ASP A 415 -22.67 -20.43 4.57
CA ASP A 415 -23.34 -20.97 5.75
C ASP A 415 -22.48 -20.74 7.01
N PRO A 416 -22.95 -19.96 8.00
CA PRO A 416 -22.20 -19.73 9.23
C PRO A 416 -22.06 -21.01 10.08
N GLU A 417 -22.96 -21.99 9.95
CA GLU A 417 -22.84 -23.27 10.66
C GLU A 417 -21.67 -24.12 10.11
N GLU A 418 -21.29 -23.90 8.85
CA GLU A 418 -20.14 -24.56 8.22
C GLU A 418 -18.81 -23.84 8.52
N THR A 419 -18.83 -22.50 8.54
CA THR A 419 -17.60 -21.69 8.47
C THR A 419 -17.22 -20.98 9.77
N GLY A 420 -18.18 -20.70 10.66
CA GLY A 420 -17.98 -19.81 11.80
C GLY A 420 -18.16 -18.32 11.44
N GLN A 421 -17.62 -17.43 12.29
CA GLN A 421 -17.76 -15.99 12.08
C GLN A 421 -16.67 -15.48 11.12
N ILE A 422 -17.06 -14.96 9.95
CA ILE A 422 -16.12 -14.28 9.05
C ILE A 422 -15.62 -12.98 9.70
N ILE A 423 -14.30 -12.84 9.79
CA ILE A 423 -13.61 -11.67 10.38
C ILE A 423 -12.77 -10.89 9.38
N ALA A 424 -12.49 -11.47 8.21
CA ALA A 424 -11.81 -10.79 7.10
C ALA A 424 -12.16 -11.44 5.77
N LEU A 425 -12.36 -10.64 4.72
CA LEU A 425 -12.69 -11.07 3.37
C LEU A 425 -11.84 -10.30 2.37
N GLN A 426 -11.32 -10.99 1.36
CA GLN A 426 -10.67 -10.37 0.21
C GLN A 426 -11.15 -11.04 -1.09
N TRP A 427 -11.44 -10.21 -2.09
CA TRP A 427 -11.71 -10.68 -3.44
C TRP A 427 -10.40 -10.84 -4.21
N ALA A 428 -10.23 -11.98 -4.87
CA ALA A 428 -9.12 -12.20 -5.79
C ALA A 428 -9.46 -11.69 -7.20
N ASP A 429 -10.73 -11.86 -7.61
CA ASP A 429 -11.28 -11.33 -8.87
C ASP A 429 -12.80 -11.14 -8.74
N ALA A 430 -13.50 -11.03 -9.88
CA ALA A 430 -14.95 -10.89 -9.99
C ALA A 430 -15.78 -11.96 -9.25
N THR A 431 -15.28 -13.18 -9.09
CA THR A 431 -16.02 -14.31 -8.54
C THR A 431 -15.27 -15.11 -7.48
N ASN A 432 -13.95 -14.96 -7.38
CA ASN A 432 -13.08 -15.69 -6.48
C ASN A 432 -12.73 -14.85 -5.29
N TYR A 433 -12.73 -15.47 -4.11
CA TYR A 433 -12.48 -14.79 -2.85
C TYR A 433 -11.80 -15.73 -1.86
N GLY A 434 -11.15 -15.12 -0.87
CA GLY A 434 -10.68 -15.79 0.34
C GLY A 434 -11.18 -15.06 1.58
N PHE A 435 -11.42 -15.80 2.65
CA PHE A 435 -11.83 -15.20 3.93
C PHE A 435 -11.26 -15.96 5.12
N LEU A 436 -11.04 -15.24 6.21
CA LEU A 436 -10.77 -15.81 7.52
C LEU A 436 -12.06 -15.88 8.32
N ALA A 437 -12.32 -17.06 8.88
CA ALA A 437 -13.40 -17.27 9.81
C ALA A 437 -12.87 -17.76 11.16
N ALA A 438 -13.44 -17.24 12.25
CA ALA A 438 -13.12 -17.64 13.62
C ALA A 438 -14.24 -18.50 14.19
N ASP A 439 -13.88 -19.58 14.88
CA ASP A 439 -14.82 -20.40 15.63
C ASP A 439 -15.07 -19.85 17.06
N GLU A 440 -15.86 -20.56 17.87
CA GLU A 440 -16.16 -20.16 19.26
C GLU A 440 -14.92 -20.15 20.18
N THR A 441 -13.83 -20.81 19.77
CA THR A 441 -12.55 -20.83 20.49
C THR A 441 -11.57 -19.76 19.99
N TYR A 442 -11.98 -18.95 19.01
CA TYR A 442 -11.17 -17.98 18.28
C TYR A 442 -10.06 -18.61 17.41
N GLU A 443 -10.17 -19.89 17.09
CA GLU A 443 -9.31 -20.53 16.10
C GLU A 443 -9.67 -20.01 14.70
N LYS A 444 -8.67 -19.51 13.95
CA LYS A 444 -8.89 -18.86 12.66
C LYS A 444 -8.61 -19.81 11.51
N THR A 445 -9.62 -20.10 10.71
CA THR A 445 -9.52 -20.92 9.51
C THR A 445 -9.58 -20.07 8.25
N LEU A 446 -8.64 -20.31 7.32
CA LEU A 446 -8.59 -19.68 6.02
C LEU A 446 -9.35 -20.51 4.98
N TRP A 447 -10.35 -19.87 4.38
CA TRP A 447 -11.20 -20.44 3.35
C TRP A 447 -10.99 -19.72 2.02
N VAL A 448 -11.23 -20.45 0.94
CA VAL A 448 -11.37 -19.88 -0.41
C VAL A 448 -12.63 -20.42 -1.08
N GLY A 449 -13.19 -19.62 -1.98
CA GLY A 449 -14.37 -19.99 -2.73
C GLY A 449 -14.48 -19.25 -4.04
N GLU A 450 -15.40 -19.74 -4.86
CA GLU A 450 -15.91 -19.08 -6.06
C GLU A 450 -17.42 -18.89 -5.88
N LEU A 451 -17.97 -17.77 -6.37
CA LEU A 451 -19.42 -17.53 -6.31
C LEU A 451 -20.21 -18.67 -6.98
N GLY A 452 -21.09 -19.31 -6.21
CA GLY A 452 -21.86 -20.48 -6.67
C GLY A 452 -21.06 -21.80 -6.74
N GLY A 453 -19.78 -21.78 -6.36
CA GLY A 453 -18.91 -22.95 -6.25
C GLY A 453 -18.84 -23.53 -4.85
N GLU A 454 -17.94 -24.51 -4.66
CA GLU A 454 -17.66 -25.11 -3.35
C GLU A 454 -16.65 -24.28 -2.55
N LEU A 455 -16.87 -24.20 -1.23
CA LEU A 455 -15.91 -23.67 -0.28
C LEU A 455 -14.82 -24.69 0.03
N ARG A 456 -13.59 -24.21 0.24
CA ARG A 456 -12.45 -25.07 0.58
C ARG A 456 -11.56 -24.42 1.61
N ILE A 457 -11.11 -25.23 2.58
CA ILE A 457 -10.13 -24.83 3.59
C ILE A 457 -8.74 -24.89 2.98
N ILE A 458 -7.94 -23.84 3.20
CA ILE A 458 -6.52 -23.79 2.86
C ILE A 458 -5.65 -24.15 4.06
N ALA A 459 -5.94 -23.56 5.22
CA ALA A 459 -5.19 -23.75 6.46
C ALA A 459 -6.02 -23.33 7.70
N ALA A 460 -5.65 -23.84 8.87
CA ALA A 460 -6.13 -23.42 10.19
C ALA A 460 -5.03 -22.61 10.92
N ASP A 461 -5.33 -21.99 12.06
CA ASP A 461 -4.41 -21.14 12.82
C ASP A 461 -3.72 -20.05 11.97
N VAL A 462 -4.50 -19.38 11.11
CA VAL A 462 -3.99 -18.34 10.21
C VAL A 462 -4.15 -16.95 10.83
N ASP A 463 -3.06 -16.19 10.88
CA ASP A 463 -3.05 -14.84 11.46
C ASP A 463 -3.50 -13.75 10.48
N GLY A 464 -3.16 -13.91 9.20
CA GLY A 464 -3.40 -12.94 8.13
C GLY A 464 -3.22 -13.59 6.75
N PHE A 465 -3.80 -12.97 5.73
CA PHE A 465 -3.77 -13.52 4.37
C PHE A 465 -3.91 -12.44 3.30
N ALA A 466 -3.50 -12.81 2.09
CA ALA A 466 -3.77 -12.10 0.85
C ALA A 466 -4.16 -13.10 -0.25
N VAL A 467 -5.08 -12.68 -1.13
CA VAL A 467 -5.46 -13.44 -2.32
C VAL A 467 -5.28 -12.62 -3.59
N HIS A 468 -4.94 -13.30 -4.69
CA HIS A 468 -4.75 -12.68 -6.01
C HIS A 468 -5.04 -13.69 -7.12
N ARG A 469 -5.42 -13.23 -8.30
CA ARG A 469 -5.54 -14.05 -9.52
C ARG A 469 -5.06 -13.25 -10.73
#